data_AF-A0A8D7A7Z4-F1
#
_entry.id   AF-A0A8D7A7Z4-F1
#
_cell.length_a   1.000
_cell.length_b   1.000
_cell.length_c   1.000
_cell.angle_alpha   90.00
_cell.angle_beta   90.00
_cell.angle_gamma   90.00
#
_symmetry.space_group_name_H-M   'P 1'
#
loop_
_entity.id
_entity.type
_entity.pdbx_description
1 polymer ?
#
loop_
_entity_poly.entity_id
_entity_poly.type
_entity_poly.pdbx_seq_one_letter_code
_entity_poly.pdbx_strand_id
1 'polypeptide(L)'
;MAVVVVSSLPCLSGVMRQTNCSADGFDRLASTRCGRSTKIACGERQQKLPANRLFRGPCDSGDMRVFVLSDLHTDYKENMEWVRRLSTVWYKKDVLIVAGDVSETYKNFVFTMAELKQRFDSVFYVPGNHDLWCRREGGKFMDSVEKLNALLDACSKLGIETSPRIVGDVGIIPLFSWYHKSFDTEKDISGIRIPSLEMACKDFHSCKCPLQLANGDVALAHFFDIMNEKNHNLFEEIRKTSCHLITFSHFVPRYVQSPLAYPRERKRRMNGGEDWLPFCIYDKGFTDRLSPSYWSDYYSKIQRDPENTDLAPWVARFYAR
;
A
#
# COMPACT_ATOMS: atom_id res chain seq x y z
N MET A 1 -3.21 -0.92 -7.23
CA MET A 1 -3.68 -0.51 -5.87
C MET A 1 -2.93 -1.36 -4.87
N ALA A 2 -2.42 -0.78 -3.78
CA ALA A 2 -1.58 -1.52 -2.84
C ALA A 2 -1.83 -1.10 -1.40
N VAL A 3 -1.66 -2.02 -0.46
CA VAL A 3 -2.00 -1.79 0.94
C VAL A 3 -1.06 -2.54 1.86
N VAL A 4 -0.75 -1.88 2.98
CA VAL A 4 -0.08 -2.49 4.12
C VAL A 4 -1.03 -2.47 5.31
N VAL A 5 -1.36 -3.66 5.80
CA VAL A 5 -2.14 -3.85 7.04
C VAL A 5 -1.14 -4.03 8.17
N VAL A 6 -1.28 -3.19 9.20
CA VAL A 6 -0.45 -3.23 10.39
C VAL A 6 -1.28 -3.68 11.58
N SER A 7 -0.76 -4.61 12.38
CA SER A 7 -1.38 -5.02 13.64
C SER A 7 -0.34 -5.17 14.74
N SER A 8 -0.66 -4.63 15.92
CA SER A 8 0.05 -4.94 17.15
C SER A 8 -0.54 -6.22 17.73
N LEU A 9 0.27 -7.23 17.97
CA LEU A 9 -0.17 -8.43 18.69
C LEU A 9 0.07 -8.21 20.20
N PRO A 10 -0.84 -8.65 21.08
CA PRO A 10 -0.56 -8.66 22.50
C PRO A 10 0.64 -9.59 22.75
N CYS A 11 1.74 -9.05 23.25
CA CYS A 11 2.93 -9.81 23.57
C CYS A 11 2.60 -10.80 24.70
N LEU A 12 2.73 -12.11 24.44
CA LEU A 12 2.43 -13.16 25.42
C LEU A 12 3.48 -13.27 26.54
N SER A 13 4.57 -12.49 26.48
CA SER A 13 5.62 -12.42 27.51
C SER A 13 5.49 -11.17 28.39
N GLY A 14 4.33 -11.02 29.03
CA GLY A 14 4.10 -9.94 30.00
C GLY A 14 4.71 -10.23 31.38
N VAL A 15 5.99 -9.92 31.58
CA VAL A 15 6.45 -9.45 32.91
C VAL A 15 6.20 -7.95 32.93
N MET A 16 5.11 -7.54 33.61
CA MET A 16 4.78 -6.15 33.86
C MET A 16 5.99 -5.42 34.48
N ARG A 17 6.57 -4.46 33.76
CA ARG A 17 7.22 -3.31 34.39
C ARG A 17 6.21 -2.18 34.42
N GLN A 18 5.52 -2.07 35.56
CA GLN A 18 4.77 -0.86 35.90
C GLN A 18 5.72 0.33 35.90
N THR A 19 5.43 1.33 35.07
CA THR A 19 5.91 2.69 35.30
C THR A 19 4.69 3.51 35.71
N ASN A 20 4.67 3.86 37.00
CA ASN A 20 3.67 4.74 37.59
C ASN A 20 3.84 6.14 37.02
N CYS A 21 2.83 6.65 36.32
CA CYS A 21 2.60 8.09 36.21
C CYS A 21 1.16 8.35 36.62
N SER A 22 1.03 9.01 37.77
CA SER A 22 -0.20 9.29 38.49
C SER A 22 -1.16 10.17 37.68
N ALA A 23 -2.43 9.80 37.73
CA ALA A 23 -3.55 10.61 37.30
C ALA A 23 -3.99 11.52 38.46
N ASP A 24 -4.06 12.83 38.23
CA ASP A 24 -4.84 13.83 38.96
C ASP A 24 -5.09 14.99 37.96
N GLY A 25 -6.24 15.62 37.82
CA GLY A 25 -7.55 15.45 38.41
C GLY A 25 -8.57 16.16 37.51
N PHE A 26 -9.81 15.68 37.54
CA PHE A 26 -10.99 16.37 37.05
C PHE A 26 -11.31 17.53 37.99
N ASP A 27 -11.63 18.73 37.49
CA ASP A 27 -12.82 19.43 38.01
C ASP A 27 -13.40 20.50 37.10
N ARG A 28 -14.73 20.63 37.24
CA ARG A 28 -15.68 21.45 36.46
C ARG A 28 -15.83 22.87 37.03
N LEU A 29 -16.32 23.80 36.19
CA LEU A 29 -17.14 25.02 36.44
C LEU A 29 -16.71 26.11 35.42
N ALA A 30 -17.53 26.92 34.76
CA ALA A 30 -18.95 27.21 34.82
C ALA A 30 -19.42 27.83 33.47
N SER A 31 -20.73 27.77 33.24
CA SER A 31 -21.47 28.41 32.15
C SER A 31 -21.79 29.88 32.51
N THR A 32 -21.70 30.83 31.56
CA THR A 32 -22.86 31.63 31.07
C THR A 32 -22.54 32.71 30.02
N ARG A 33 -23.41 32.73 28.98
CA ARG A 33 -24.03 33.85 28.24
C ARG A 33 -23.28 34.70 27.17
N CYS A 34 -23.66 34.40 25.92
CA CYS A 34 -24.38 35.25 24.94
C CYS A 34 -23.79 36.59 24.45
N GLY A 35 -23.56 36.70 23.14
CA GLY A 35 -23.38 37.97 22.44
C GLY A 35 -23.11 37.86 20.93
N ARG A 36 -24.17 37.97 20.14
CA ARG A 36 -24.31 38.51 18.76
C ARG A 36 -23.15 38.39 17.73
N SER A 37 -23.48 37.69 16.63
CA SER A 37 -23.26 38.04 15.21
C SER A 37 -22.22 39.11 14.88
N THR A 38 -21.11 38.68 14.26
CA THR A 38 -20.36 39.47 13.27
C THR A 38 -19.78 38.55 12.21
N LYS A 39 -20.00 38.93 10.94
CA LYS A 39 -19.46 38.33 9.71
C LYS A 39 -17.94 38.16 9.84
N ILE A 40 -17.44 36.91 9.77
CA ILE A 40 -16.01 36.64 9.68
C ILE A 40 -15.63 36.55 8.21
N ALA A 41 -14.70 37.43 7.86
CA ALA A 41 -14.07 37.58 6.57
C ALA A 41 -13.50 36.27 6.01
N CYS A 42 -13.34 36.25 4.70
CA CYS A 42 -12.56 35.30 3.92
C CYS A 42 -11.13 35.24 4.49
N GLY A 43 -10.92 34.35 5.47
CA GLY A 43 -9.60 33.97 5.93
C GLY A 43 -9.01 33.07 4.86
N GLU A 44 -7.92 33.52 4.24
CA GLU A 44 -7.02 32.67 3.48
C GLU A 44 -6.79 31.38 4.26
N ARG A 45 -7.31 30.26 3.74
CA ARG A 45 -6.91 28.94 4.22
C ARG A 45 -5.42 28.84 3.94
N GLN A 46 -4.59 29.17 4.93
CA GLN A 46 -3.25 28.63 5.03
C GLN A 46 -3.43 27.11 4.96
N GLN A 47 -3.17 26.55 3.79
CA GLN A 47 -3.02 25.12 3.60
C GLN A 47 -1.84 24.72 4.47
N LYS A 48 -2.12 24.33 5.73
CA LYS A 48 -1.18 23.51 6.50
C LYS A 48 -1.04 22.22 5.71
N LEU A 49 -0.04 22.21 4.82
CA LEU A 49 0.48 21.00 4.19
C LEU A 49 0.61 19.97 5.31
N PRO A 50 0.05 18.76 5.16
CA PRO A 50 0.24 17.74 6.17
C PRO A 50 1.75 17.58 6.32
N ALA A 51 2.22 17.78 7.55
CA ALA A 51 3.57 17.42 7.93
C ALA A 51 3.68 15.90 7.80
N ASN A 52 3.89 15.43 6.57
CA ASN A 52 4.85 14.38 6.35
C ASN A 52 6.07 14.88 7.12
N ARG A 53 6.33 14.33 8.30
CA ARG A 53 7.71 14.13 8.72
C ARG A 53 8.31 13.24 7.63
N LEU A 54 8.63 13.86 6.50
CA LEU A 54 9.54 13.35 5.51
C LEU A 54 10.78 13.14 6.34
N PHE A 55 11.05 11.89 6.73
CA PHE A 55 12.24 11.54 7.50
C PHE A 55 13.44 11.90 6.61
N ARG A 56 13.88 13.15 6.76
CA ARG A 56 15.02 13.72 6.07
C ARG A 56 16.22 13.44 6.94
N GLY A 57 16.80 12.26 6.77
CA GLY A 57 18.06 11.93 7.40
C GLY A 57 18.19 10.48 7.83
N PRO A 58 19.43 10.07 8.16
CA PRO A 58 19.70 8.82 8.84
C PRO A 58 18.90 8.71 10.15
N CYS A 59 18.63 7.49 10.61
CA CYS A 59 18.14 7.27 11.96
C CYS A 59 19.27 7.58 12.96
N ASP A 60 19.11 8.63 13.77
CA ASP A 60 20.11 9.03 14.78
C ASP A 60 20.25 8.02 15.91
N SER A 61 19.21 7.20 16.17
CA SER A 61 19.20 6.21 17.25
C SER A 61 19.68 4.81 16.84
N GLY A 62 19.93 4.59 15.54
CA GLY A 62 20.35 3.28 15.02
C GLY A 62 19.25 2.22 14.96
N ASP A 63 18.02 2.57 15.35
CA ASP A 63 16.87 1.67 15.32
C ASP A 63 16.32 1.50 13.90
N MET A 64 15.78 0.31 13.62
CA MET A 64 15.18 -0.01 12.33
C MET A 64 13.83 0.70 12.16
N ARG A 65 13.58 1.22 10.96
CA ARG A 65 12.26 1.74 10.54
C ARG A 65 11.72 0.92 9.37
N VAL A 66 10.39 0.85 9.24
CA VAL A 66 9.74 0.22 8.08
C VAL A 66 9.07 1.29 7.22
N PHE A 67 9.44 1.31 5.94
CA PHE A 67 8.90 2.19 4.92
C PHE A 67 8.05 1.43 3.91
N VAL A 68 7.14 2.13 3.23
CA VAL A 68 6.24 1.57 2.22
C VAL A 68 6.23 2.40 0.96
N LEU A 69 6.27 1.70 -0.18
CA LEU A 69 6.02 2.22 -1.52
C LEU A 69 5.11 1.27 -2.30
N SER A 70 4.41 1.83 -3.30
CA SER A 70 3.68 1.07 -4.31
C SER A 70 3.56 1.87 -5.61
N ASP A 71 3.03 1.23 -6.67
CA ASP A 71 2.66 1.87 -7.93
C ASP A 71 3.78 2.81 -8.44
N LEU A 72 5.01 2.30 -8.44
CA LEU A 72 6.20 3.04 -8.86
C LEU A 72 6.18 3.30 -10.36
N HIS A 73 5.66 2.37 -11.16
CA HIS A 73 5.59 2.45 -12.62
C HIS A 73 6.87 3.03 -13.26
N THR A 74 8.03 2.43 -13.01
CA THR A 74 9.32 2.97 -13.44
C THR A 74 9.61 2.83 -14.93
N ASP A 75 8.66 2.32 -15.73
CA ASP A 75 8.71 2.50 -17.19
C ASP A 75 8.57 3.97 -17.61
N TYR A 76 8.05 4.82 -16.72
CA TYR A 76 8.10 6.27 -16.88
C TYR A 76 9.46 6.76 -16.36
N LYS A 77 10.19 7.46 -17.21
CA LYS A 77 11.55 7.91 -16.94
C LYS A 77 11.61 8.75 -15.65
N GLU A 78 10.63 9.61 -15.45
CA GLU A 78 10.48 10.49 -14.30
C GLU A 78 10.36 9.69 -12.99
N ASN A 79 9.71 8.52 -13.05
CA ASN A 79 9.53 7.64 -11.89
C ASN A 79 10.81 6.87 -11.57
N MET A 80 11.53 6.39 -12.60
CA MET A 80 12.86 5.81 -12.41
C MET A 80 13.86 6.83 -11.87
N GLU A 81 13.82 8.07 -12.37
CA GLU A 81 14.65 9.17 -11.85
C GLU A 81 14.32 9.47 -10.38
N TRP A 82 13.04 9.43 -9.99
CA TRP A 82 12.64 9.54 -8.59
C TRP A 82 13.28 8.45 -7.72
N VAL A 83 13.21 7.18 -8.14
CA VAL A 83 13.85 6.06 -7.40
C VAL A 83 15.35 6.30 -7.25
N ARG A 84 16.01 6.78 -8.31
CA ARG A 84 17.45 7.07 -8.28
C ARG A 84 17.82 8.23 -7.35
N ARG A 85 16.93 9.21 -7.17
CA ARG A 85 17.14 10.33 -6.25
C ARG A 85 16.98 9.96 -4.78
N LEU A 86 16.41 8.80 -4.46
CA LEU A 86 16.36 8.34 -3.07
C LEU A 86 17.78 8.25 -2.51
N SER A 87 17.94 8.70 -1.26
CA SER A 87 19.23 8.74 -0.58
C SER A 87 19.84 7.34 -0.49
N THR A 88 21.12 7.23 -0.83
CA THR A 88 21.93 6.03 -0.65
C THR A 88 22.48 5.87 0.78
N VAL A 89 22.14 6.79 1.69
CA VAL A 89 22.63 6.81 3.06
C VAL A 89 21.50 6.73 4.07
N TRP A 90 20.39 7.44 3.86
CA TRP A 90 19.37 7.64 4.90
C TRP A 90 18.65 6.36 5.32
N TYR A 91 18.52 5.40 4.39
CA TYR A 91 17.68 4.22 4.57
C TYR A 91 18.47 2.92 4.76
N LYS A 92 19.80 3.01 4.89
CA LYS A 92 20.71 1.85 4.86
C LYS A 92 20.52 0.83 5.98
N LYS A 93 19.75 1.16 7.02
CA LYS A 93 19.40 0.28 8.15
C LYS A 93 17.90 -0.05 8.21
N ASP A 94 17.15 0.44 7.23
CA ASP A 94 15.69 0.38 7.25
C ASP A 94 15.16 -0.69 6.30
N VAL A 95 13.91 -1.05 6.54
CA VAL A 95 13.15 -1.97 5.70
C VAL A 95 12.28 -1.18 4.73
N LEU A 96 12.21 -1.64 3.48
CA LEU A 96 11.24 -1.16 2.50
C LEU A 96 10.26 -2.27 2.12
N ILE A 97 8.98 -1.98 2.20
CA ILE A 97 7.90 -2.76 1.60
C ILE A 97 7.54 -2.15 0.25
N VAL A 98 7.60 -2.95 -0.81
CA VAL A 98 7.20 -2.61 -2.16
C VAL A 98 5.93 -3.40 -2.51
N ALA A 99 4.79 -2.74 -2.35
CA ALA A 99 3.48 -3.38 -2.47
C ALA A 99 2.96 -3.41 -3.92
N GLY A 100 3.79 -3.86 -4.86
CA GLY A 100 3.41 -4.07 -6.26
C GLY A 100 3.31 -2.83 -7.14
N ASP A 101 3.08 -3.08 -8.43
CA ASP A 101 3.05 -2.13 -9.54
C ASP A 101 4.38 -1.36 -9.68
N VAL A 102 5.48 -2.10 -9.66
CA VAL A 102 6.83 -1.57 -9.82
C VAL A 102 7.08 -1.15 -11.28
N SER A 103 6.84 -2.06 -12.23
CA SER A 103 7.16 -1.86 -13.64
C SER A 103 6.47 -2.89 -14.53
N GLU A 104 5.98 -2.46 -15.69
CA GLU A 104 5.47 -3.34 -16.74
C GLU A 104 6.57 -4.18 -17.37
N THR A 105 7.77 -3.64 -17.57
CA THR A 105 8.83 -4.39 -18.24
C THR A 105 9.75 -5.07 -17.23
N TYR A 106 10.11 -6.33 -17.48
CA TYR A 106 11.02 -7.10 -16.64
C TYR A 106 12.36 -6.40 -16.47
N LYS A 107 12.87 -5.79 -17.55
CA LYS A 107 14.13 -5.04 -17.52
C LYS A 107 14.08 -3.89 -16.50
N ASN A 108 13.05 -3.04 -16.58
CA ASN A 108 12.91 -1.92 -15.65
C ASN A 108 12.57 -2.38 -14.23
N PHE A 109 11.83 -3.48 -14.08
CA PHE A 109 11.59 -4.12 -12.79
C PHE A 109 12.92 -4.45 -12.10
N VAL A 110 13.78 -5.25 -12.75
CA VAL A 110 15.07 -5.66 -12.20
C VAL A 110 15.94 -4.46 -11.83
N PHE A 111 16.01 -3.44 -12.70
CA PHE A 111 16.76 -2.22 -12.38
C PHE A 111 16.20 -1.48 -11.18
N THR A 112 14.87 -1.33 -11.09
CA THR A 112 14.22 -0.63 -9.98
C THR A 112 14.49 -1.35 -8.67
N MET A 113 14.29 -2.67 -8.66
CA MET A 113 14.49 -3.50 -7.49
C MET A 113 15.95 -3.50 -7.02
N ALA A 114 16.92 -3.51 -7.94
CA ALA A 114 18.34 -3.37 -7.61
C ALA A 114 18.67 -1.98 -7.02
N GLU A 115 18.08 -0.90 -7.53
CA GLU A 115 18.25 0.45 -6.99
C GLU A 115 17.68 0.56 -5.57
N LEU A 116 16.50 -0.02 -5.32
CA LEU A 116 15.88 -0.04 -4.00
C LEU A 116 16.70 -0.87 -3.01
N LYS A 117 17.14 -2.06 -3.41
CA LYS A 117 17.99 -2.92 -2.57
C LYS A 117 19.33 -2.27 -2.22
N GLN A 118 19.89 -1.43 -3.09
CA GLN A 118 21.09 -0.66 -2.75
C GLN A 118 20.85 0.41 -1.69
N ARG A 119 19.60 0.85 -1.45
CA ARG A 119 19.29 1.96 -0.54
C ARG A 119 18.77 1.51 0.81
N PHE A 120 18.09 0.38 0.85
CA PHE A 120 17.49 -0.21 2.05
C PHE A 120 18.21 -1.49 2.45
N ASP A 121 18.25 -1.78 3.75
CA ASP A 121 18.87 -3.02 4.26
C ASP A 121 18.08 -4.24 3.75
N SER A 122 16.77 -4.21 4.00
CA SER A 122 15.85 -5.28 3.62
C SER A 122 14.73 -4.71 2.75
N VAL A 123 14.38 -5.42 1.68
CA VAL A 123 13.31 -5.03 0.76
C VAL A 123 12.35 -6.20 0.63
N PHE A 124 11.07 -5.97 0.86
CA PHE A 124 10.00 -6.95 0.72
C PHE A 124 9.13 -6.60 -0.48
N TYR A 125 8.63 -7.60 -1.21
CA TYR A 125 7.87 -7.40 -2.44
C TYR A 125 6.69 -8.36 -2.57
N VAL A 126 5.59 -7.83 -3.11
CA VAL A 126 4.47 -8.60 -3.69
C VAL A 126 4.17 -8.05 -5.09
N PRO A 127 3.74 -8.89 -6.05
CA PRO A 127 3.40 -8.43 -7.38
C PRO A 127 2.08 -7.64 -7.39
N GLY A 128 2.04 -6.58 -8.22
CA GLY A 128 0.81 -5.94 -8.66
C GLY A 128 0.38 -6.44 -10.04
N ASN A 129 -0.77 -5.96 -10.54
CA ASN A 129 -1.24 -6.36 -11.87
C ASN A 129 -0.31 -5.88 -12.98
N HIS A 130 0.23 -4.67 -12.84
CA HIS A 130 1.08 -4.07 -13.86
C HIS A 130 2.39 -4.85 -14.04
N ASP A 131 2.90 -5.42 -12.94
CA ASP A 131 4.09 -6.26 -12.97
C ASP A 131 3.86 -7.52 -13.83
N LEU A 132 2.61 -7.99 -13.94
CA LEU A 132 2.24 -9.21 -14.66
C LEU A 132 1.73 -8.98 -16.09
N TRP A 133 1.65 -7.73 -16.55
CA TRP A 133 1.27 -7.42 -17.94
C TRP A 133 2.35 -7.86 -18.92
N CYS A 134 1.99 -8.58 -19.97
CA CYS A 134 2.95 -9.13 -20.95
C CYS A 134 3.00 -8.32 -22.26
N ARG A 135 2.16 -7.29 -22.42
CA ARG A 135 2.00 -6.58 -23.71
C ARG A 135 3.25 -5.81 -24.16
N ARG A 136 4.12 -5.37 -23.26
CA ARG A 136 5.38 -4.63 -23.58
C ARG A 136 6.64 -5.50 -23.52
N GLU A 137 6.48 -6.81 -23.35
CA GLU A 137 7.62 -7.74 -23.20
C GLU A 137 8.16 -8.28 -24.52
N GLY A 138 7.52 -7.94 -25.65
CA GLY A 138 7.98 -8.38 -26.97
C GLY A 138 7.99 -9.91 -27.14
N GLY A 139 7.09 -10.63 -26.45
CA GLY A 139 7.02 -12.08 -26.49
C GLY A 139 8.08 -12.81 -25.64
N LYS A 140 8.83 -12.10 -24.79
CA LYS A 140 9.82 -12.68 -23.90
C LYS A 140 9.27 -13.76 -22.96
N PHE A 141 8.02 -13.59 -22.52
CA PHE A 141 7.30 -14.54 -21.68
C PHE A 141 6.08 -15.05 -22.45
N MET A 142 5.83 -16.34 -22.37
CA MET A 142 4.64 -16.99 -22.91
C MET A 142 3.38 -16.43 -22.24
N ASP A 143 3.39 -16.35 -20.91
CA ASP A 143 2.25 -15.97 -20.09
C ASP A 143 2.66 -15.18 -18.83
N SER A 144 1.67 -14.67 -18.10
CA SER A 144 1.82 -13.86 -16.89
C SER A 144 2.32 -14.68 -15.70
N VAL A 145 2.14 -16.00 -15.70
CA VAL A 145 2.63 -16.90 -14.64
C VAL A 145 4.13 -17.15 -14.82
N GLU A 146 4.58 -17.40 -16.05
CA GLU A 146 6.00 -17.47 -16.39
C GLU A 146 6.71 -16.17 -16.01
N LYS A 147 6.09 -15.03 -16.35
CA LYS A 147 6.61 -13.72 -15.97
C LYS A 147 6.68 -13.57 -14.45
N LEU A 148 5.63 -13.91 -13.70
CA LEU A 148 5.64 -13.90 -12.24
C LEU A 148 6.83 -14.69 -11.68
N ASN A 149 7.03 -15.92 -12.15
CA ASN A 149 8.14 -16.76 -11.71
C ASN A 149 9.50 -16.11 -12.00
N ALA A 150 9.67 -15.49 -13.17
CA ALA A 150 10.89 -14.75 -13.50
C ALA A 150 11.12 -13.54 -12.59
N LEU A 151 10.07 -12.81 -12.20
CA LEU A 151 10.18 -11.70 -11.25
C LEU A 151 10.60 -12.19 -9.85
N LEU A 152 10.02 -13.30 -9.37
CA LEU A 152 10.37 -13.89 -8.08
C LEU A 152 11.81 -14.42 -8.07
N ASP A 153 12.25 -15.06 -9.14
CA ASP A 153 13.65 -15.48 -9.31
C ASP A 153 14.62 -14.28 -9.32
N ALA A 154 14.26 -13.18 -9.98
CA ALA A 154 15.03 -11.95 -9.94
C ALA A 154 15.10 -11.35 -8.53
N CYS A 155 13.98 -11.36 -7.78
CA CYS A 155 13.96 -10.93 -6.38
C CYS A 155 14.90 -11.78 -5.53
N SER A 156 14.84 -13.10 -5.65
CA SER A 156 15.74 -14.03 -4.96
C SER A 156 17.22 -13.72 -5.23
N LYS A 157 17.59 -13.55 -6.52
CA LYS A 157 18.96 -13.20 -6.94
C LYS A 157 19.46 -11.86 -6.40
N LEU A 158 18.55 -10.91 -6.18
CA LEU A 158 18.86 -9.59 -5.63
C LEU A 158 18.80 -9.55 -4.10
N GLY A 159 18.37 -10.62 -3.42
CA GLY A 159 18.16 -10.62 -1.97
C GLY A 159 16.97 -9.76 -1.53
N ILE A 160 15.90 -9.78 -2.34
CA ILE A 160 14.59 -9.18 -2.04
C ILE A 160 13.67 -10.28 -1.52
N GLU A 161 13.02 -9.97 -0.41
CA GLU A 161 12.17 -10.91 0.32
C GLU A 161 10.78 -10.98 -0.31
N THR A 162 10.36 -12.18 -0.66
CA THR A 162 8.99 -12.46 -1.13
C THR A 162 8.26 -13.49 -0.26
N SER A 163 8.86 -13.81 0.89
CA SER A 163 8.34 -14.73 1.90
C SER A 163 8.33 -14.04 3.26
N PRO A 164 7.55 -14.54 4.24
CA PRO A 164 7.53 -13.95 5.57
C PRO A 164 8.91 -13.96 6.23
N ARG A 165 9.23 -12.93 7.02
CA ARG A 165 10.48 -12.86 7.77
C ARG A 165 10.35 -11.92 8.96
N ILE A 166 11.11 -12.20 10.02
CA ILE A 166 11.26 -11.30 11.17
C ILE A 166 12.46 -10.38 10.93
N VAL A 167 12.26 -9.08 11.10
CA VAL A 167 13.33 -8.08 11.09
C VAL A 167 13.22 -7.28 12.38
N GLY A 168 14.22 -7.41 13.27
CA GLY A 168 14.12 -6.89 14.63
C GLY A 168 13.01 -7.59 15.40
N ASP A 169 12.03 -6.82 15.88
CA ASP A 169 10.83 -7.30 16.57
C ASP A 169 9.56 -7.28 15.71
N VAL A 170 9.71 -7.00 14.41
CA VAL A 170 8.63 -6.88 13.44
C VAL A 170 8.59 -8.09 12.52
N GLY A 171 7.47 -8.81 12.56
CA GLY A 171 7.13 -9.83 11.59
C GLY A 171 6.54 -9.21 10.33
N ILE A 172 7.16 -9.44 9.17
CA ILE A 172 6.71 -8.90 7.88
C ILE A 172 6.28 -10.05 6.98
N ILE A 173 5.03 -10.00 6.49
CA ILE A 173 4.37 -11.07 5.74
C ILE A 173 3.87 -10.52 4.39
N PRO A 174 4.59 -10.82 3.29
CA PRO A 174 4.07 -10.65 1.94
C PRO A 174 2.91 -11.62 1.70
N LEU A 175 1.78 -11.11 1.22
CA LEU A 175 0.62 -11.88 0.80
C LEU A 175 0.36 -11.66 -0.68
N PHE A 176 0.52 -12.72 -1.47
CA PHE A 176 0.17 -12.65 -2.89
C PHE A 176 -1.35 -12.75 -3.02
N SER A 177 -1.93 -11.93 -3.89
CA SER A 177 -3.38 -11.90 -4.07
C SER A 177 -3.73 -11.54 -5.50
N TRP A 178 -4.98 -11.82 -5.85
CA TRP A 178 -5.61 -11.32 -7.06
C TRP A 178 -7.09 -11.05 -6.78
N TYR A 179 -7.68 -10.11 -7.52
CA TYR A 179 -9.10 -9.83 -7.40
C TYR A 179 -9.93 -10.81 -8.23
N HIS A 180 -11.17 -11.02 -7.82
CA HIS A 180 -12.15 -11.74 -8.61
C HIS A 180 -13.54 -11.11 -8.43
N LYS A 181 -14.36 -11.15 -9.49
CA LYS A 181 -15.70 -10.54 -9.48
C LYS A 181 -16.64 -11.14 -8.43
N SER A 182 -16.42 -12.39 -8.02
CA SER A 182 -17.24 -13.02 -6.97
C SER A 182 -17.07 -12.42 -5.59
N PHE A 183 -16.05 -11.58 -5.39
CA PHE A 183 -15.88 -10.83 -4.15
C PHE A 183 -16.77 -9.59 -4.10
N ASP A 184 -17.32 -9.18 -5.25
CA ASP A 184 -18.39 -8.19 -5.30
C ASP A 184 -19.73 -8.89 -5.09
N THR A 185 -20.36 -8.60 -3.96
CA THR A 185 -21.68 -9.13 -3.58
C THR A 185 -22.73 -8.02 -3.53
N GLU A 186 -22.34 -6.79 -3.90
CA GLU A 186 -23.22 -5.64 -3.88
C GLU A 186 -24.19 -5.66 -5.06
N LYS A 187 -25.29 -4.92 -4.91
CA LYS A 187 -26.27 -4.80 -6.00
C LYS A 187 -25.70 -3.94 -7.12
N ASP A 188 -25.98 -4.34 -8.36
CA ASP A 188 -25.67 -3.51 -9.52
C ASP A 188 -26.35 -2.15 -9.41
N ILE A 189 -25.59 -1.10 -9.75
CA ILE A 189 -26.09 0.27 -9.79
C ILE A 189 -27.05 0.40 -10.98
N SER A 190 -28.31 0.70 -10.70
CA SER A 190 -29.34 0.92 -11.72
C SER A 190 -29.42 2.37 -12.17
N GLY A 191 -29.97 2.62 -13.36
CA GLY A 191 -30.19 3.98 -13.89
C GLY A 191 -28.96 4.66 -14.52
N ILE A 192 -27.77 4.06 -14.40
CA ILE A 192 -26.53 4.58 -14.99
C ILE A 192 -25.82 3.44 -15.72
N ARG A 193 -25.33 3.69 -16.94
CA ARG A 193 -24.54 2.71 -17.68
C ARG A 193 -23.10 2.67 -17.15
N ILE A 194 -22.79 1.67 -16.34
CA ILE A 194 -21.43 1.40 -15.87
C ILE A 194 -20.76 0.38 -16.82
N PRO A 195 -19.56 0.66 -17.35
CA PRO A 195 -18.81 -0.31 -18.14
C PRO A 195 -18.51 -1.58 -17.33
N SER A 196 -18.53 -2.74 -17.98
CA SER A 196 -18.14 -3.99 -17.31
C SER A 196 -16.68 -3.95 -16.86
N LEU A 197 -16.33 -4.78 -15.87
CA LEU A 197 -14.95 -4.90 -15.39
C LEU A 197 -13.99 -5.27 -16.52
N GLU A 198 -14.39 -6.12 -17.45
CA GLU A 198 -13.60 -6.50 -18.63
C GLU A 198 -13.31 -5.29 -19.54
N MET A 199 -14.30 -4.41 -19.73
CA MET A 199 -14.12 -3.19 -20.54
C MET A 199 -13.24 -2.14 -19.85
N ALA A 200 -13.34 -2.03 -18.51
CA ALA A 200 -12.68 -0.98 -17.75
C ALA A 200 -11.27 -1.37 -17.29
N CYS A 201 -11.06 -2.64 -16.94
CA CYS A 201 -9.81 -3.12 -16.37
C CYS A 201 -8.88 -3.66 -17.45
N LYS A 202 -7.74 -3.00 -17.62
CA LYS A 202 -6.73 -3.36 -18.63
C LYS A 202 -6.13 -4.74 -18.44
N ASP A 203 -6.22 -5.29 -17.23
CA ASP A 203 -5.64 -6.59 -16.87
C ASP A 203 -6.22 -7.72 -17.74
N PHE A 204 -7.51 -7.66 -18.07
CA PHE A 204 -8.18 -8.63 -18.93
C PHE A 204 -7.58 -8.73 -20.34
N HIS A 205 -6.92 -7.66 -20.79
CA HIS A 205 -6.31 -7.58 -22.12
C HIS A 205 -4.78 -7.58 -22.10
N SER A 206 -4.18 -7.23 -20.95
CA SER A 206 -2.73 -7.04 -20.81
C SER A 206 -2.04 -8.21 -20.13
N CYS A 207 -2.75 -8.93 -19.24
CA CYS A 207 -2.29 -10.21 -18.72
C CYS A 207 -2.57 -11.31 -19.75
N LYS A 208 -1.63 -12.24 -19.85
CA LYS A 208 -1.78 -13.46 -20.65
C LYS A 208 -1.82 -14.61 -19.66
N CYS A 209 -2.98 -15.03 -19.18
CA CYS A 209 -3.02 -16.15 -18.25
C CYS A 209 -3.10 -17.48 -19.02
N PRO A 210 -2.52 -18.57 -18.47
CA PRO A 210 -2.77 -19.92 -18.97
C PRO A 210 -4.27 -20.21 -19.03
N LEU A 211 -4.70 -21.12 -19.92
CA LEU A 211 -6.10 -21.51 -20.09
C LEU A 211 -6.78 -21.92 -18.77
N GLN A 212 -6.04 -22.56 -17.86
CA GLN A 212 -6.55 -23.01 -16.55
C GLN A 212 -6.65 -21.89 -15.51
N LEU A 213 -6.15 -20.69 -15.82
CA LEU A 213 -6.08 -19.53 -14.91
C LEU A 213 -6.60 -18.27 -15.61
N ALA A 214 -7.57 -18.41 -16.51
CA ALA A 214 -8.08 -17.31 -17.32
C ALA A 214 -8.51 -16.10 -16.46
N ASN A 215 -8.30 -14.88 -17.00
CA ASN A 215 -8.72 -13.65 -16.34
C ASN A 215 -10.23 -13.65 -16.10
N GLY A 216 -10.64 -13.54 -14.84
CA GLY A 216 -12.06 -13.56 -14.45
C GLY A 216 -12.59 -14.93 -14.02
N ASP A 217 -11.72 -15.94 -13.93
CA ASP A 217 -11.97 -17.19 -13.20
C ASP A 217 -11.47 -17.05 -11.75
N VAL A 218 -12.19 -17.65 -10.79
CA VAL A 218 -11.78 -17.73 -9.39
C VAL A 218 -10.48 -18.52 -9.24
N ALA A 219 -10.17 -19.41 -10.20
CA ALA A 219 -8.93 -20.18 -10.25
C ALA A 219 -7.67 -19.30 -10.18
N LEU A 220 -7.68 -18.10 -10.75
CA LEU A 220 -6.55 -17.18 -10.68
C LEU A 220 -6.35 -16.61 -9.26
N ALA A 221 -7.43 -16.28 -8.55
CA ALA A 221 -7.34 -15.86 -7.15
C ALA A 221 -6.84 -17.02 -6.27
N HIS A 222 -7.41 -18.21 -6.44
CA HIS A 222 -6.97 -19.42 -5.72
C HIS A 222 -5.51 -19.78 -6.00
N PHE A 223 -5.01 -19.56 -7.22
CA PHE A 223 -3.60 -19.78 -7.53
C PHE A 223 -2.69 -18.97 -6.58
N PHE A 224 -3.00 -17.70 -6.33
CA PHE A 224 -2.23 -16.89 -5.38
C PHE A 224 -2.46 -17.29 -3.92
N ASP A 225 -3.66 -17.74 -3.55
CA ASP A 225 -3.91 -18.29 -2.21
C ASP A 225 -3.01 -19.50 -1.92
N ILE A 226 -2.91 -20.44 -2.87
CA ILE A 226 -2.04 -21.62 -2.78
C ILE A 226 -0.57 -21.22 -2.66
N MET A 227 -0.14 -20.12 -3.28
CA MET A 227 1.23 -19.60 -3.11
C MET A 227 1.49 -19.16 -1.66
N ASN A 228 0.48 -18.60 -0.99
CA ASN A 228 0.59 -18.19 0.41
C ASN A 228 0.58 -19.39 1.38
N GLU A 229 -0.11 -20.48 1.05
CA GLU A 229 -0.17 -21.69 1.90
C GLU A 229 1.22 -22.27 2.21
N LYS A 230 2.16 -22.15 1.29
CA LYS A 230 3.56 -22.57 1.48
C LYS A 230 4.24 -21.88 2.66
N ASN A 231 3.72 -20.72 3.07
CA ASN A 231 4.26 -19.90 4.14
C ASN A 231 3.55 -20.12 5.49
N HIS A 232 2.60 -21.05 5.59
CA HIS A 232 1.76 -21.23 6.78
C HIS A 232 2.55 -21.45 8.08
N ASN A 233 3.53 -22.36 8.05
CA ASN A 233 4.34 -22.66 9.25
C ASN A 233 5.15 -21.45 9.71
N LEU A 234 5.73 -20.71 8.75
CA LEU A 234 6.52 -19.52 9.03
C LEU A 234 5.64 -18.38 9.54
N PHE A 235 4.44 -18.23 8.99
CA PHE A 235 3.43 -17.32 9.52
C PHE A 235 3.11 -17.62 10.99
N GLU A 236 2.84 -18.87 11.33
CA GLU A 236 2.53 -19.27 12.71
C GLU A 236 3.71 -19.05 13.67
N GLU A 237 4.93 -19.24 13.22
CA GLU A 237 6.13 -18.92 13.99
C GLU A 237 6.23 -17.42 14.24
N ILE A 238 6.16 -16.61 13.18
CA ILE A 238 6.23 -15.14 13.25
C ILE A 238 5.14 -14.58 14.17
N ARG A 239 3.91 -15.10 14.04
CA ARG A 239 2.76 -14.68 14.85
C ARG A 239 2.97 -14.95 16.34
N LYS A 240 3.75 -15.96 16.71
CA LYS A 240 4.05 -16.31 18.10
C LYS A 240 5.23 -15.54 18.68
N THR A 241 6.17 -15.13 17.84
CA THR A 241 7.47 -14.58 18.27
C THR A 241 7.59 -13.06 18.08
N SER A 242 6.82 -12.46 17.18
CA SER A 242 6.91 -11.04 16.85
C SER A 242 6.00 -10.19 17.74
N CYS A 243 6.50 -9.05 18.21
CA CYS A 243 5.71 -8.06 18.94
C CYS A 243 4.76 -7.30 18.01
N HIS A 244 5.24 -7.04 16.79
CA HIS A 244 4.53 -6.27 15.77
C HIS A 244 4.41 -7.10 14.50
N LEU A 245 3.25 -7.01 13.84
CA LEU A 245 2.98 -7.72 12.60
C LEU A 245 2.61 -6.75 11.49
N ILE A 246 3.23 -6.92 10.33
CA ILE A 246 2.93 -6.20 9.12
C ILE A 246 2.59 -7.22 8.05
N THR A 247 1.36 -7.21 7.56
CA THR A 247 0.96 -7.98 6.38
C THR A 247 0.70 -7.02 5.24
N PHE A 248 1.07 -7.39 4.02
CA PHE A 248 0.84 -6.51 2.88
C PHE A 248 0.54 -7.28 1.61
N SER A 249 -0.26 -6.64 0.76
CA SER A 249 -0.69 -7.22 -0.50
C SER A 249 -1.05 -6.10 -1.47
N HIS A 250 -1.07 -6.42 -2.77
CA HIS A 250 -1.55 -5.47 -3.76
C HIS A 250 -3.09 -5.34 -3.65
N PHE A 251 -3.85 -6.43 -3.82
CA PHE A 251 -5.32 -6.39 -3.80
C PHE A 251 -5.92 -6.69 -2.43
N VAL A 252 -6.51 -5.69 -1.75
CA VAL A 252 -7.24 -5.86 -0.48
C VAL A 252 -8.34 -4.81 -0.28
N PRO A 253 -9.28 -5.03 0.68
CA PRO A 253 -10.43 -4.13 0.91
C PRO A 253 -10.15 -2.76 1.57
N ARG A 254 -8.99 -2.50 2.19
CA ARG A 254 -8.71 -1.23 2.90
C ARG A 254 -7.53 -0.48 2.32
N TYR A 255 -7.74 0.66 1.69
CA TYR A 255 -6.70 1.41 0.97
C TYR A 255 -5.68 2.10 1.92
N VAL A 256 -4.38 2.05 1.61
CA VAL A 256 -3.36 2.89 2.27
C VAL A 256 -2.53 3.53 1.16
N GLN A 257 -2.57 4.86 1.06
CA GLN A 257 -1.99 5.57 -0.07
C GLN A 257 -0.49 5.91 0.18
N SER A 258 0.42 5.11 -0.38
CA SER A 258 1.80 5.53 -0.68
C SER A 258 2.25 5.28 -2.15
N PRO A 259 1.45 5.62 -3.19
CA PRO A 259 1.88 5.40 -4.56
C PRO A 259 2.56 6.64 -5.15
N LEU A 260 3.72 6.47 -5.79
CA LEU A 260 4.25 7.52 -6.68
C LEU A 260 3.27 7.77 -7.84
N ALA A 261 2.59 6.71 -8.30
CA ALA A 261 1.59 6.68 -9.35
C ALA A 261 2.10 7.13 -10.72
N TYR A 262 1.23 7.03 -11.72
CA TYR A 262 1.53 7.55 -13.05
C TYR A 262 1.72 9.08 -13.01
N PRO A 263 2.63 9.67 -13.80
CA PRO A 263 2.85 11.12 -13.83
C PRO A 263 1.57 11.95 -14.04
N ARG A 264 0.63 11.45 -14.87
CA ARG A 264 -0.66 12.09 -15.09
C ARG A 264 -1.57 12.07 -13.86
N GLU A 265 -1.52 11.01 -13.07
CA GLU A 265 -2.31 10.87 -11.85
C GLU A 265 -1.75 11.73 -10.73
N ARG A 266 -0.42 11.85 -10.61
CA ARG A 266 0.23 12.78 -9.66
C ARG A 266 -0.35 14.19 -9.77
N LYS A 267 -0.49 14.71 -11.00
CA LYS A 267 -1.04 16.04 -11.28
C LYS A 267 -2.48 16.24 -10.77
N ARG A 268 -3.23 15.17 -10.54
CA ARG A 268 -4.63 15.19 -10.09
C ARG A 268 -4.77 14.98 -8.58
N ARG A 269 -3.71 14.59 -7.88
CA ARG A 269 -3.75 14.32 -6.44
C ARG A 269 -3.52 15.63 -5.68
N MET A 270 -4.46 15.97 -4.80
CA MET A 270 -4.24 17.04 -3.82
C MET A 270 -3.13 16.59 -2.85
N ASN A 271 -2.07 17.39 -2.73
CA ASN A 271 -0.89 17.13 -1.88
C ASN A 271 0.01 15.95 -2.33
N GLY A 272 -0.23 15.38 -3.52
CA GLY A 272 0.64 14.39 -4.17
C GLY A 272 1.73 15.04 -5.02
N GLY A 273 2.94 14.48 -5.10
CA GLY A 273 3.99 15.11 -5.91
C GLY A 273 5.28 14.30 -6.08
N GLU A 274 6.11 14.76 -7.02
CA GLU A 274 7.42 14.19 -7.37
C GLU A 274 8.45 14.24 -6.23
N ASP A 275 8.13 14.94 -5.15
CA ASP A 275 9.00 15.09 -3.97
C ASP A 275 8.54 14.23 -2.78
N TRP A 276 7.58 13.32 -2.99
CA TRP A 276 7.22 12.35 -1.97
C TRP A 276 8.42 11.47 -1.63
N LEU A 277 8.51 11.09 -0.36
CA LEU A 277 9.47 10.11 0.15
C LEU A 277 8.73 8.81 0.50
N PRO A 278 9.46 7.69 0.63
CA PRO A 278 8.90 6.46 1.18
C PRO A 278 8.17 6.73 2.50
N PHE A 279 7.01 6.11 2.68
CA PHE A 279 6.15 6.38 3.83
C PHE A 279 6.56 5.50 5.01
N CYS A 280 7.01 6.12 6.10
CA CYS A 280 7.37 5.39 7.32
C CYS A 280 6.10 4.94 8.04
N ILE A 281 5.93 3.63 8.19
CA ILE A 281 4.79 3.03 8.89
C ILE A 281 5.15 2.53 10.28
N TYR A 282 6.44 2.33 10.55
CA TYR A 282 6.93 1.83 11.82
C TYR A 282 8.26 2.50 12.19
N ASP A 283 8.32 3.05 13.39
CA ASP A 283 9.50 3.60 14.05
C ASP A 283 9.25 3.52 15.57
N LYS A 284 9.79 2.48 16.23
CA LYS A 284 9.54 2.16 17.66
C LYS A 284 8.06 1.95 18.01
N GLY A 285 7.27 1.57 17.01
CA GLY A 285 5.82 1.51 17.07
C GLY A 285 5.20 1.94 15.73
N PHE A 286 3.92 1.60 15.54
CA PHE A 286 3.20 2.02 14.35
C PHE A 286 2.88 3.52 14.39
N THR A 287 2.95 4.17 13.24
CA THR A 287 2.55 5.58 13.12
C THR A 287 1.05 5.77 13.41
N ASP A 288 0.71 6.75 14.26
CA ASP A 288 -0.67 7.13 14.55
C ASP A 288 -1.40 7.72 13.33
N ARG A 289 -0.64 8.15 12.32
CA ARG A 289 -1.16 8.91 11.18
C ARG A 289 -0.74 8.27 9.88
N LEU A 290 -1.67 7.54 9.26
CA LEU A 290 -1.55 7.12 7.87
C LEU A 290 -1.75 8.33 6.94
N SER A 291 -1.05 8.35 5.81
CA SER A 291 -1.24 9.40 4.79
C SER A 291 -2.72 9.49 4.40
N PRO A 292 -3.32 10.69 4.43
CA PRO A 292 -4.73 10.86 4.12
C PRO A 292 -4.98 10.42 2.67
N SER A 293 -5.97 9.55 2.52
CA SER A 293 -6.36 9.06 1.21
C SER A 293 -7.85 9.19 1.08
N TYR A 294 -8.32 9.75 -0.04
CA TYR A 294 -9.71 10.17 -0.13
C TYR A 294 -10.70 9.00 0.09
N TRP A 295 -10.32 7.81 -0.37
CA TRP A 295 -11.12 6.59 -0.26
C TRP A 295 -11.10 6.05 1.18
N SER A 296 -9.93 5.92 1.80
CA SER A 296 -9.84 5.40 3.17
C SER A 296 -10.33 6.39 4.20
N ASP A 297 -10.14 7.68 3.98
CA ASP A 297 -10.67 8.72 4.86
C ASP A 297 -12.20 8.75 4.80
N TYR A 298 -12.78 8.47 3.63
CA TYR A 298 -14.22 8.33 3.46
C TYR A 298 -14.71 7.06 4.16
N TYR A 299 -14.17 5.88 3.80
CA TYR A 299 -14.63 4.61 4.33
C TYR A 299 -14.19 4.31 5.78
N SER A 300 -13.28 5.10 6.36
CA SER A 300 -12.99 5.05 7.80
C SER A 300 -14.07 5.71 8.64
N LYS A 301 -14.86 6.61 8.06
CA LYS A 301 -15.93 7.36 8.73
C LYS A 301 -17.31 6.89 8.32
N ILE A 302 -17.44 6.44 7.07
CA ILE A 302 -18.69 6.00 6.47
C ILE A 302 -18.54 4.50 6.26
N GLN A 303 -19.19 3.73 7.13
CA GLN A 303 -19.26 2.30 6.98
C GLN A 303 -19.91 1.97 5.63
N ARG A 304 -19.31 1.03 4.90
CA ARG A 304 -19.86 0.56 3.64
C ARG A 304 -21.17 -0.19 3.94
N ASP A 305 -22.25 0.30 3.36
CA ASP A 305 -23.55 -0.37 3.34
C ASP A 305 -23.69 -1.08 1.99
N PRO A 306 -23.67 -2.42 1.94
CA PRO A 306 -23.78 -3.18 0.70
C PRO A 306 -25.09 -2.94 -0.06
N GLU A 307 -26.12 -2.44 0.62
CA GLU A 307 -27.41 -2.10 0.01
C GLU A 307 -27.41 -0.70 -0.61
N ASN A 308 -26.44 0.13 -0.25
CA ASN A 308 -26.30 1.47 -0.80
C ASN A 308 -25.65 1.42 -2.19
N THR A 309 -26.47 1.68 -3.22
CA THR A 309 -26.04 1.76 -4.61
C THR A 309 -25.78 3.20 -5.09
N ASP A 310 -25.78 4.18 -4.18
CA ASP A 310 -25.44 5.56 -4.52
C ASP A 310 -23.97 5.67 -4.93
N LEU A 311 -23.73 6.41 -6.02
CA LEU A 311 -22.37 6.71 -6.44
C LEU A 311 -21.66 7.54 -5.37
N ALA A 312 -20.44 7.11 -5.01
CA ALA A 312 -19.57 7.91 -4.16
C ALA A 312 -19.43 9.34 -4.71
N PRO A 313 -19.40 10.40 -3.87
CA PRO A 313 -19.50 11.79 -4.32
C PRO A 313 -18.51 12.19 -5.43
N TRP A 314 -17.29 11.63 -5.42
CA TRP A 314 -16.27 11.88 -6.42
C TRP A 314 -16.46 11.13 -7.74
N VAL A 315 -17.30 10.09 -7.75
CA VAL A 315 -17.73 9.37 -8.94
C VAL A 315 -19.01 10.02 -9.49
N ALA A 316 -19.96 10.35 -8.62
CA ALA A 316 -21.25 10.94 -8.97
C ALA A 316 -21.10 12.17 -9.88
N ARG A 317 -20.11 13.05 -9.61
CA ARG A 317 -19.83 14.24 -10.43
C ARG A 317 -19.53 13.97 -11.92
N PHE A 318 -19.13 12.75 -12.28
CA PHE A 318 -18.88 12.37 -13.68
C PHE A 318 -20.15 11.90 -14.39
N TYR A 319 -21.22 11.62 -13.64
CA TYR A 319 -22.50 11.14 -14.14
C TYR A 319 -23.64 12.15 -13.95
N ALA A 320 -23.44 13.17 -13.10
CA ALA A 320 -24.28 14.36 -13.07
C ALA A 320 -24.05 15.15 -14.37
N ARG A 321 -25.01 15.09 -15.29
CA ARG A 321 -25.10 15.97 -16.46
C ARG A 321 -26.05 17.11 -16.20
#